data_AF-A0A843EZN4-F1
#
_entry.id   AF-A0A843EZN4-F1
#
_cell.length_a   1.000
_cell.length_b   1.000
_cell.length_c   1.000
_cell.angle_alpha   90.00
_cell.angle_beta   90.00
_cell.angle_gamma   90.00
#
_symmetry.space_group_name_H-M   'P 1'
#
loop_
_entity.id
_entity.type
_entity.pdbx_description
1 polymer ?
#
loop_
_entity_poly.entity_id
_entity_poly.type
_entity_poly.pdbx_seq_one_letter_code
_entity_poly.pdbx_strand_id
1 'polypeptide(L)'
;MESDEFRTVRVYTKKYTSKDKEGNTVEKESKQKQVSLKKEDPFEDDDLVKVLSQDDYEKLLDNQFSDERLDEFYHIIEGKDAEIEELKNQIQTLKGSFFDDVGSLKEQLTDKEELVKAKDEIHDLNKEIKIINDERVAIFKELDYKNKMILAYNVELNKSILNAINVVIDEARDNINRRNALLVKDLEKSIEKTKHEVNEKNKAIAYDIKSTVEDMNDQIRNTSTLKMILNKNKINLRVPTDDLLKPFDFDFDVQQLLSGQALELDAAEILKEVMPKLPEPFSKYIDTLDEEESPETIEVSSKKEE
;
A
#
# COMPACT_ATOMS: atom_id res chain seq x y z
N MET A 1 47.18 -76.22 41.74
CA MET A 1 47.72 -75.25 42.72
C MET A 1 49.16 -75.62 42.92
N GLU A 2 50.05 -75.11 42.07
CA GLU A 2 51.48 -75.26 42.26
C GLU A 2 51.92 -74.22 43.28
N SER A 3 52.53 -74.72 44.35
CA SER A 3 52.94 -73.96 45.51
C SER A 3 54.10 -73.03 45.17
N ASP A 4 53.91 -71.73 45.41
CA ASP A 4 54.99 -70.74 45.42
C ASP A 4 56.05 -71.13 46.48
N GLU A 5 57.17 -71.70 46.04
CA GLU A 5 58.34 -71.94 46.88
C GLU A 5 59.08 -70.61 47.13
N PHE A 6 58.70 -69.90 48.19
CA PHE A 6 59.43 -68.72 48.65
C PHE A 6 60.83 -69.10 49.17
N ARG A 7 61.88 -68.54 48.54
CA ARG A 7 63.28 -68.73 48.95
C ARG A 7 63.56 -68.08 50.32
N THR A 8 64.24 -68.80 51.20
CA THR A 8 64.66 -68.28 52.51
C THR A 8 66.02 -67.59 52.42
N VAL A 9 66.04 -66.26 52.48
CA VAL A 9 67.27 -65.45 52.54
C VAL A 9 67.70 -65.30 53.99
N ARG A 10 68.90 -65.76 54.35
CA ARG A 10 69.49 -65.48 55.66
C ARG A 10 70.43 -64.28 55.53
N VAL A 11 70.10 -63.20 56.23
CA VAL A 11 70.91 -61.98 56.29
C VAL A 11 71.75 -62.05 57.55
N TYR A 12 73.07 -61.95 57.41
CA TYR A 12 73.97 -61.87 58.54
C TYR A 12 74.68 -60.51 58.51
N THR A 13 74.77 -59.87 59.67
CA THR A 13 75.45 -58.58 59.83
C THR A 13 76.85 -58.84 60.35
N LYS A 14 77.88 -58.53 59.54
CA LYS A 14 79.28 -58.60 59.99
C LYS A 14 79.73 -57.19 60.35
N LYS A 15 80.04 -56.97 61.63
CA LYS A 15 80.61 -55.72 62.11
C LYS A 15 82.11 -55.76 61.96
N TYR A 16 82.71 -54.71 61.41
CA TYR A 16 84.15 -54.52 61.41
C TYR A 16 84.50 -53.08 61.74
N THR A 17 85.62 -52.90 62.41
CA THR A 17 86.15 -51.58 62.76
C THR A 17 87.06 -51.09 61.65
N SER A 18 86.77 -49.90 61.11
CA SER A 18 87.66 -49.20 60.18
C SER A 18 88.01 -47.83 60.75
N LYS A 19 89.23 -47.37 60.56
CA LYS A 19 89.61 -46.00 60.91
C LYS A 19 89.13 -45.03 59.82
N ASP A 20 88.51 -43.93 60.21
CA ASP A 20 88.18 -42.84 59.29
C ASP A 20 89.42 -42.00 58.92
N LYS A 21 89.24 -40.98 58.06
CA LYS A 21 90.33 -40.11 57.60
C LYS A 21 90.95 -39.26 58.72
N GLU A 22 90.38 -39.29 59.92
CA GLU A 22 90.83 -38.54 61.11
C GLU A 22 91.36 -39.48 62.22
N GLY A 23 91.49 -40.78 61.94
CA GLY A 23 92.16 -41.75 62.81
C GLY A 23 91.30 -42.34 63.91
N ASN A 24 90.00 -42.03 63.95
CA ASN A 24 89.07 -42.56 64.94
C ASN A 24 88.50 -43.91 64.51
N THR A 25 88.33 -44.82 65.46
CA THR A 25 87.83 -46.18 65.19
C THR A 25 86.31 -46.15 65.02
N VAL A 26 85.83 -46.33 63.79
CA VAL A 26 84.40 -46.33 63.47
C VAL A 26 83.95 -47.77 63.19
N GLU A 27 82.95 -48.25 63.93
CA GLU A 27 82.27 -49.51 63.62
C GLU A 27 81.42 -49.34 62.37
N LYS A 28 81.72 -50.13 61.33
CA LYS A 28 80.91 -50.21 60.12
C LYS A 28 80.22 -51.56 60.08
N GLU A 29 78.93 -51.54 59.79
CA GLU A 29 78.14 -52.74 59.57
C GLU A 29 77.96 -52.94 58.06
N SER A 30 78.45 -54.06 57.52
CA SER A 30 78.03 -54.48 56.18
C SER A 30 76.99 -55.58 56.31
N LYS A 31 75.84 -55.37 55.66
CA LYS A 31 74.82 -56.41 55.49
C LYS A 31 75.20 -57.23 54.27
N GLN A 32 75.69 -58.44 54.49
CA GLN A 32 75.87 -59.40 53.40
C GLN A 32 74.65 -60.33 53.37
N LYS A 33 74.00 -60.39 52.21
CA LYS A 33 72.92 -61.35 51.95
C LYS A 33 73.57 -62.63 51.44
N GLN A 34 73.48 -63.71 52.21
CA GLN A 34 73.83 -65.02 51.69
C GLN A 34 72.54 -65.70 51.28
N VAL A 35 72.38 -65.90 49.98
CA VAL A 35 71.27 -66.68 49.43
C VAL A 35 71.70 -68.14 49.52
N SER A 36 70.92 -68.97 50.20
CA SER A 36 71.12 -70.41 50.19
C SER A 36 70.77 -70.91 48.79
N LEU A 37 71.77 -71.10 47.93
CA LEU A 37 71.59 -71.73 46.62
C LEU A 37 71.19 -73.20 46.87
N LYS A 38 70.11 -73.67 46.27
CA LYS A 38 69.81 -75.12 46.24
C LYS A 38 70.86 -75.78 45.33
N LYS A 39 71.14 -77.08 45.48
CA LYS A 39 72.05 -77.85 44.58
C LYS A 39 71.64 -77.84 43.09
N GLU A 40 70.50 -77.23 42.77
CA GLU A 40 69.90 -77.11 41.44
C GLU A 40 69.89 -75.64 40.96
N ASP A 41 70.60 -74.74 41.63
CA ASP A 41 70.77 -73.34 41.19
C ASP A 41 71.74 -73.32 39.99
N PRO A 42 71.40 -72.69 38.84
CA PRO A 42 72.18 -72.73 37.60
C PRO A 42 73.59 -72.12 37.67
N PHE A 43 74.03 -71.71 38.86
CA PHE A 43 75.39 -71.25 39.14
C PHE A 43 76.24 -72.28 39.92
N GLU A 44 75.69 -73.45 40.32
CA GLU A 44 76.48 -74.58 40.87
C GLU A 44 76.85 -75.63 39.82
N ASP A 45 76.12 -75.71 38.71
CA ASP A 45 76.52 -76.53 37.56
C ASP A 45 77.57 -75.76 36.75
N ASP A 46 78.84 -76.00 37.08
CA ASP A 46 80.05 -75.49 36.39
C ASP A 46 80.04 -75.78 34.86
N ASP A 47 79.12 -76.62 34.38
CA ASP A 47 78.99 -77.03 32.98
C ASP A 47 78.14 -76.07 32.11
N LEU A 48 77.40 -75.11 32.70
CA LEU A 48 76.58 -74.15 31.95
C LEU A 48 77.06 -72.69 32.03
N VAL A 49 78.13 -72.42 32.78
CA VAL A 49 78.81 -71.12 32.78
C VAL A 49 79.96 -71.18 31.78
N LYS A 50 79.76 -70.58 30.60
CA LYS A 50 80.86 -70.43 29.63
C LYS A 50 81.82 -69.35 30.13
N VAL A 51 82.86 -69.77 30.86
CA VAL A 51 83.97 -68.90 31.24
C VAL A 51 84.71 -68.51 29.96
N LEU A 52 84.47 -67.29 29.50
CA LEU A 52 85.21 -66.71 28.38
C LEU A 52 86.64 -66.47 28.83
N SER A 53 87.61 -66.74 27.95
CA SER A 53 88.98 -66.28 28.20
C SER A 53 88.98 -64.75 28.29
N GLN A 54 89.93 -64.17 29.04
CA GLN A 54 90.01 -62.71 29.16
C GLN A 54 90.04 -62.03 27.77
N ASP A 55 90.77 -62.64 26.82
CA ASP A 55 90.82 -62.21 25.42
C ASP A 55 89.45 -62.29 24.70
N ASP A 56 88.64 -63.31 24.97
CA ASP A 56 87.32 -63.46 24.34
C ASP A 56 86.27 -62.53 24.96
N TYR A 57 86.42 -62.20 26.25
CA TYR A 57 85.62 -61.18 26.91
C TYR A 57 85.99 -59.76 26.44
N GLU A 58 87.29 -59.47 26.30
CA GLU A 58 87.79 -58.21 25.73
C GLU A 58 87.37 -58.06 24.26
N LYS A 59 87.41 -59.12 23.43
CA LYS A 59 86.88 -59.07 22.06
C LYS A 59 85.38 -58.83 21.97
N LEU A 60 84.60 -59.27 22.96
CA LEU A 60 83.17 -58.99 23.01
C LEU A 60 82.88 -57.55 23.41
N LEU A 61 83.67 -56.99 24.34
CA LEU A 61 83.64 -55.57 24.69
C LEU A 61 84.08 -54.70 23.50
N ASP A 62 85.17 -55.06 22.83
CA ASP A 62 85.69 -54.35 21.65
C ASP A 62 84.73 -54.43 20.46
N ASN A 63 83.99 -55.53 20.26
CA ASN A 63 83.01 -55.63 19.16
C ASN A 63 81.64 -55.02 19.47
N GLN A 64 81.24 -54.88 20.74
CA GLN A 64 79.95 -54.25 21.08
C GLN A 64 80.09 -52.74 21.31
N PHE A 65 81.28 -52.27 21.69
CA PHE A 65 81.56 -50.87 21.99
C PHE A 65 82.74 -50.32 21.17
N SER A 66 83.00 -50.87 19.98
CA SER A 66 83.92 -50.23 19.04
C SER A 66 83.39 -48.85 18.64
N ASP A 67 84.30 -47.89 18.49
CA ASP A 67 83.98 -46.50 18.09
C ASP A 67 83.12 -46.47 16.81
N GLU A 68 83.39 -47.35 15.84
CA GLU A 68 82.63 -47.47 14.59
C GLU A 68 81.16 -47.88 14.79
N ARG A 69 80.87 -48.80 15.73
CA ARG A 69 79.49 -49.23 16.03
C ARG A 69 78.74 -48.19 16.84
N LEU A 70 79.44 -47.51 17.75
CA LEU A 70 78.89 -46.38 18.49
C LEU A 70 78.50 -45.26 17.52
N ASP A 71 79.34 -44.93 16.55
CA ASP A 71 79.06 -43.94 15.51
C ASP A 71 77.85 -44.34 14.64
N GLU A 72 77.73 -45.61 14.23
CA GLU A 72 76.52 -46.09 13.54
C GLU A 72 75.25 -45.89 14.37
N PHE A 73 75.29 -46.21 15.67
CA PHE A 73 74.14 -45.98 16.57
C PHE A 73 73.84 -44.49 16.73
N TYR A 74 74.85 -43.63 16.84
CA TYR A 74 74.66 -42.18 16.90
C TYR A 74 73.99 -41.65 15.63
N HIS A 75 74.44 -42.06 14.44
CA HIS A 75 73.80 -41.64 13.19
C HIS A 75 72.37 -42.16 13.03
N ILE A 76 72.07 -43.38 13.50
CA ILE A 76 70.69 -43.90 13.52
C ILE A 76 69.81 -43.07 14.46
N ILE A 77 70.33 -42.71 15.64
CA ILE A 77 69.61 -41.87 16.61
C ILE A 77 69.38 -40.48 16.03
N GLU A 78 70.39 -39.84 15.44
CA GLU A 78 70.24 -38.52 14.78
C GLU A 78 69.22 -38.57 13.65
N GLY A 79 69.24 -39.61 12.82
CA GLY A 79 68.24 -39.80 11.77
C GLY A 79 66.82 -39.96 12.32
N LYS A 80 66.67 -40.68 13.43
CA LYS A 80 65.38 -40.86 14.12
C LYS A 80 64.91 -39.57 14.80
N ASP A 81 65.82 -38.81 15.39
CA ASP A 81 65.50 -37.51 16.01
C ASP A 81 65.08 -36.47 14.95
N ALA A 82 65.72 -36.48 13.77
CA ALA A 82 65.30 -35.65 12.64
C ALA A 82 63.89 -36.04 12.13
N GLU A 83 63.60 -37.34 12.01
CA GLU A 83 62.28 -37.85 11.63
C GLU A 83 61.20 -37.46 12.66
N ILE A 84 61.53 -37.51 13.95
CA ILE A 84 60.65 -37.06 15.04
C ILE A 84 60.34 -35.57 14.93
N GLU A 85 61.35 -34.73 14.65
CA GLU A 85 61.14 -33.28 14.48
C GLU A 85 60.31 -32.95 13.23
N GLU A 86 60.53 -33.65 12.12
CA GLU A 86 59.70 -33.46 10.92
C GLU A 86 58.23 -33.83 11.18
N LEU A 87 57.99 -34.96 11.83
CA LEU A 87 56.63 -35.38 12.21
C LEU A 87 55.97 -34.39 13.19
N LYS A 88 56.72 -33.83 14.14
CA LYS A 88 56.20 -32.77 15.03
C LYS A 88 55.77 -31.53 14.26
N ASN A 89 56.57 -31.09 13.29
CA ASN A 89 56.24 -29.93 12.45
C ASN A 89 55.00 -30.19 11.59
N GLN A 90 54.87 -31.38 11.01
CA GLN A 90 53.66 -31.78 10.27
C GLN A 90 52.42 -31.78 11.17
N ILE A 91 52.52 -32.37 12.37
CA ILE A 91 51.43 -32.37 13.36
C ILE A 91 51.03 -30.94 13.72
N GLN A 92 52.00 -30.04 13.92
CA GLN A 92 51.72 -28.66 14.30
C GLN A 92 51.04 -27.88 13.17
N THR A 93 51.45 -28.11 11.92
CA THR A 93 50.82 -27.52 10.73
C THR A 93 49.38 -28.02 10.55
N LEU A 94 49.17 -29.34 10.66
CA LEU A 94 47.84 -29.95 10.60
C LEU A 94 46.93 -29.45 11.72
N LYS A 95 47.47 -29.30 12.92
CA LYS A 95 46.74 -28.75 14.07
C LYS A 95 46.28 -27.33 13.80
N GLY A 96 47.15 -26.47 13.26
CA GLY A 96 46.79 -25.11 12.87
C GLY A 96 45.65 -25.09 11.84
N SER A 97 45.85 -25.78 10.70
CA SER A 97 44.86 -25.86 9.62
C SER A 97 43.50 -26.39 10.10
N PHE A 98 43.50 -27.45 10.92
CA PHE A 98 42.26 -28.02 11.45
C PHE A 98 41.48 -27.02 12.31
N PHE A 99 42.15 -26.25 13.16
CA PHE A 99 41.47 -25.27 14.01
C PHE A 99 40.96 -24.05 13.20
N ASP A 100 41.66 -23.66 12.14
CA ASP A 100 41.19 -22.60 11.23
C ASP A 100 39.94 -23.05 10.47
N ASP A 101 39.92 -24.27 9.94
CA ASP A 101 38.76 -24.84 9.24
C ASP A 101 37.55 -24.98 10.17
N VAL A 102 37.77 -25.47 11.40
CA VAL A 102 36.72 -25.56 12.42
C VAL A 102 36.20 -24.18 12.83
N GLY A 103 37.08 -23.17 12.91
CA GLY A 103 36.71 -21.78 13.15
C GLY A 103 35.80 -21.25 12.05
N SER A 104 36.19 -21.42 10.79
CA SER A 104 35.41 -20.99 9.63
C SER A 104 34.05 -21.69 9.55
N LEU A 105 33.99 -22.99 9.79
CA LEU A 105 32.74 -23.75 9.80
C LEU A 105 31.80 -23.28 10.91
N LYS A 106 32.34 -22.90 12.08
CA LYS A 106 31.55 -22.36 13.17
C LYS A 106 30.92 -21.01 12.82
N GLU A 107 31.66 -20.14 12.16
CA GLU A 107 31.17 -18.84 11.69
C GLU A 107 30.09 -18.99 10.61
N GLN A 108 30.31 -19.87 9.63
CA GLN A 108 29.29 -20.20 8.62
C GLN A 108 28.02 -20.79 9.25
N LEU A 109 28.16 -21.59 10.32
CA LEU A 109 27.01 -22.14 11.04
C LEU A 109 26.22 -21.02 11.74
N THR A 110 26.89 -20.07 12.39
CA THR A 110 26.22 -18.93 13.03
C THR A 110 25.50 -18.05 12.02
N ASP A 111 26.13 -17.74 10.88
CA ASP A 111 25.49 -16.95 9.82
C ASP A 111 24.24 -17.66 9.28
N LYS A 112 24.32 -18.98 9.12
CA LYS A 112 23.20 -19.78 8.64
C LYS A 112 22.05 -19.81 9.66
N GLU A 113 22.34 -19.87 10.95
CA GLU A 113 21.32 -19.76 12.01
C GLU A 113 20.62 -18.40 11.98
N GLU A 114 21.35 -17.31 11.74
CA GLU A 114 20.78 -15.97 11.59
C GLU A 114 19.89 -15.85 10.34
N LEU A 115 20.33 -16.40 9.20
CA LEU A 115 19.52 -16.45 7.98
C LEU A 115 18.23 -17.25 8.15
N VAL A 116 18.25 -18.34 8.93
CA VAL A 116 17.04 -19.11 9.23
C VAL A 116 16.06 -18.28 10.06
N LYS A 117 16.53 -17.54 11.08
CA LYS A 117 15.67 -16.65 11.88
C LYS A 117 15.06 -15.54 11.02
N ALA A 118 15.86 -14.89 10.18
CA ALA A 118 15.36 -13.86 9.27
C ALA A 118 14.31 -14.39 8.29
N LYS A 119 14.49 -15.62 7.79
CA LYS A 119 13.51 -16.28 6.92
C LYS A 119 12.19 -16.53 7.66
N ASP A 120 12.23 -16.98 8.91
CA ASP A 120 11.03 -17.22 9.70
C ASP A 120 10.28 -15.90 9.99
N GLU A 121 11.00 -14.83 10.30
CA GLU A 121 10.43 -13.49 10.48
C GLU A 121 9.77 -12.95 9.20
N ILE A 122 10.42 -13.10 8.05
CA ILE A 122 9.83 -12.73 6.74
C ILE A 122 8.54 -13.53 6.48
N HIS A 123 8.51 -14.81 6.83
CA HIS A 123 7.34 -15.64 6.64
C HIS A 123 6.16 -15.18 7.52
N ASP A 124 6.42 -14.77 8.76
CA ASP A 124 5.38 -14.24 9.64
C ASP A 124 4.89 -12.85 9.20
N LEU A 125 5.79 -11.95 8.78
CA LEU A 125 5.42 -10.66 8.16
C LEU A 125 4.55 -10.85 6.91
N ASN A 126 4.87 -11.84 6.06
CA ASN A 126 4.06 -12.12 4.88
C ASN A 126 2.63 -12.59 5.22
N LYS A 127 2.43 -13.29 6.34
CA LYS A 127 1.08 -13.63 6.81
C LYS A 127 0.32 -12.38 7.24
N GLU A 128 0.97 -11.48 7.97
CA GLU A 128 0.37 -10.22 8.41
C GLU A 128 -0.02 -9.34 7.21
N ILE A 129 0.87 -9.22 6.21
CA ILE A 129 0.59 -8.49 4.96
C ILE A 129 -0.64 -9.06 4.26
N LYS A 130 -0.78 -10.39 4.21
CA LYS A 130 -1.95 -11.04 3.59
C LYS A 130 -3.25 -10.66 4.31
N ILE A 131 -3.25 -10.68 5.65
CA ILE A 131 -4.42 -10.28 6.46
C ILE A 131 -4.78 -8.82 6.20
N ILE A 132 -3.79 -7.92 6.20
CA ILE A 132 -3.99 -6.49 5.91
C ILE A 132 -4.57 -6.30 4.50
N ASN A 133 -4.09 -7.07 3.53
CA ASN A 133 -4.58 -6.98 2.16
C ASN A 133 -6.04 -7.46 2.04
N ASP A 134 -6.41 -8.52 2.73
CA ASP A 134 -7.81 -9.00 2.80
C ASP A 134 -8.72 -7.96 3.46
N GLU A 135 -8.27 -7.32 4.54
CA GLU A 135 -8.98 -6.21 5.20
C GLU A 135 -9.13 -5.00 4.28
N ARG A 136 -8.06 -4.62 3.57
CA ARG A 136 -8.09 -3.54 2.57
C ARG A 136 -9.16 -3.83 1.51
N VAL A 137 -9.19 -5.03 0.95
CA VAL A 137 -10.19 -5.42 -0.07
C VAL A 137 -11.61 -5.35 0.49
N ALA A 138 -11.82 -5.79 1.74
CA ALA A 138 -13.12 -5.69 2.39
C ALA A 138 -13.58 -4.23 2.57
N ILE A 139 -12.68 -3.35 3.01
CA ILE A 139 -12.95 -1.91 3.15
C ILE A 139 -13.32 -1.28 1.80
N PHE A 140 -12.59 -1.61 0.72
CA PHE A 140 -12.92 -1.09 -0.62
C PHE A 140 -14.30 -1.53 -1.10
N LYS A 141 -14.70 -2.79 -0.84
CA LYS A 141 -16.05 -3.27 -1.17
C LYS A 141 -17.14 -2.51 -0.39
N GLU A 142 -16.90 -2.24 0.89
CA GLU A 142 -17.83 -1.46 1.71
C GLU A 142 -17.92 0.00 1.23
N LEU A 143 -16.80 0.62 0.86
CA LEU A 143 -16.77 1.97 0.29
C LEU A 143 -17.52 2.05 -1.03
N ASP A 144 -17.33 1.08 -1.94
CA ASP A 144 -18.07 1.03 -3.21
C ASP A 144 -19.59 0.91 -2.97
N TYR A 145 -20.01 0.06 -2.02
CA TYR A 145 -21.41 -0.05 -1.63
C TYR A 145 -21.97 1.27 -1.07
N LYS A 146 -21.25 1.92 -0.15
CA LYS A 146 -21.64 3.22 0.42
C LYS A 146 -21.75 4.30 -0.66
N ASN A 147 -20.83 4.34 -1.62
CA ASN A 147 -20.89 5.28 -2.74
C ASN A 147 -22.10 5.04 -3.64
N LYS A 148 -22.42 3.78 -3.96
CA LYS A 148 -23.65 3.44 -4.69
C LYS A 148 -24.90 3.90 -3.95
N MET A 149 -24.95 3.73 -2.63
CA MET A 149 -26.05 4.21 -1.80
C MET A 149 -26.17 5.74 -1.82
N ILE A 150 -25.05 6.48 -1.72
CA ILE A 150 -25.03 7.95 -1.82
C ILE A 150 -25.55 8.39 -3.19
N LEU A 151 -25.13 7.74 -4.27
CA LEU A 151 -25.60 8.04 -5.62
C LEU A 151 -27.11 7.80 -5.75
N ALA A 152 -27.61 6.67 -5.26
CA ALA A 152 -29.05 6.37 -5.27
C ALA A 152 -29.85 7.41 -4.47
N TYR A 153 -29.39 7.76 -3.27
CA TYR A 153 -30.02 8.77 -2.43
C TYR A 153 -30.03 10.16 -3.10
N ASN A 154 -28.92 10.55 -3.74
CA ASN A 154 -28.85 11.80 -4.50
C ASN A 154 -29.82 11.82 -5.68
N VAL A 155 -29.98 10.70 -6.40
CA VAL A 155 -30.96 10.60 -7.48
C VAL A 155 -32.39 10.75 -6.95
N GLU A 156 -32.73 10.10 -5.83
CA GLU A 156 -34.04 10.20 -5.20
C GLU A 156 -34.32 11.62 -4.67
N LEU A 157 -33.34 12.25 -4.02
CA LEU A 157 -33.42 13.64 -3.57
C LEU A 157 -33.67 14.58 -4.75
N ASN A 158 -32.89 14.45 -5.82
CA ASN A 158 -33.05 15.29 -7.01
C ASN A 158 -34.45 15.12 -7.64
N LYS A 159 -34.97 13.88 -7.69
CA LYS A 159 -36.33 13.62 -8.16
C LYS A 159 -37.39 14.27 -7.26
N SER A 160 -37.20 14.21 -5.94
CA SER A 160 -38.09 14.85 -4.96
C SER A 160 -38.09 16.37 -5.10
N ILE A 161 -36.91 16.98 -5.22
CA ILE A 161 -36.73 18.42 -5.44
C ILE A 161 -37.38 18.85 -6.76
N LEU A 162 -37.14 18.12 -7.85
CA LEU A 162 -37.78 18.37 -9.15
C LEU A 162 -39.30 18.35 -9.04
N ASN A 163 -39.88 17.35 -8.37
CA ASN A 163 -41.32 17.28 -8.17
C ASN A 163 -41.85 18.46 -7.35
N ALA A 164 -41.14 18.87 -6.29
CA ALA A 164 -41.54 20.03 -5.48
C ALA A 164 -41.48 21.34 -6.28
N ILE A 165 -40.44 21.52 -7.08
CA ILE A 165 -40.29 22.67 -7.98
C ILE A 165 -41.43 22.70 -9.01
N ASN A 166 -41.77 21.56 -9.61
CA ASN A 166 -42.89 21.46 -10.56
C ASN A 166 -44.20 21.94 -9.93
N VAL A 167 -44.51 21.48 -8.72
CA VAL A 167 -45.73 21.91 -8.00
C VAL A 167 -45.74 23.43 -7.77
N VAL A 168 -44.61 24.02 -7.36
CA VAL A 168 -44.50 25.47 -7.14
C VAL A 168 -44.63 26.25 -8.46
N ILE A 169 -44.02 25.75 -9.55
CA ILE A 169 -44.12 26.38 -10.87
C ILE A 169 -45.57 26.30 -11.39
N ASP A 170 -46.24 25.16 -11.23
CA ASP A 170 -47.63 24.98 -11.62
C ASP A 170 -48.55 25.92 -10.83
N GLU A 171 -48.35 26.05 -9.52
CA GLU A 171 -49.11 26.99 -8.68
C GLU A 171 -48.85 28.45 -9.07
N ALA A 172 -47.59 28.82 -9.32
CA ALA A 172 -47.23 30.15 -9.77
C ALA A 172 -47.83 30.47 -11.15
N ARG A 173 -47.79 29.50 -12.07
CA ARG A 173 -48.39 29.61 -13.41
C ARG A 173 -49.90 29.80 -13.31
N ASP A 174 -50.59 28.99 -12.52
CA ASP A 174 -52.02 29.11 -12.26
C ASP A 174 -52.39 30.47 -11.65
N ASN A 175 -51.59 30.95 -10.69
CA ASN A 175 -51.80 32.25 -10.06
C ASN A 175 -51.66 33.40 -11.06
N ILE A 176 -50.58 33.40 -11.84
CA ILE A 176 -50.32 34.40 -12.87
C ILE A 176 -51.43 34.39 -13.92
N ASN A 177 -51.82 33.21 -14.41
CA ASN A 177 -52.88 33.08 -15.41
C ASN A 177 -54.24 33.56 -14.88
N ARG A 178 -54.60 33.24 -13.62
CA ARG A 178 -55.82 33.78 -12.99
C ARG A 178 -55.78 35.29 -12.86
N ARG A 179 -54.64 35.85 -12.43
CA ARG A 179 -54.46 37.30 -12.29
C ARG A 179 -54.53 38.01 -13.64
N ASN A 180 -53.90 37.46 -14.67
CA ASN A 180 -53.97 37.97 -16.04
C ASN A 180 -55.40 37.95 -16.55
N ALA A 181 -56.16 36.86 -16.34
CA ALA A 181 -57.56 36.78 -16.73
C ALA A 181 -58.45 37.85 -16.04
N LEU A 182 -58.21 38.12 -14.75
CA LEU A 182 -58.91 39.19 -14.03
C LEU A 182 -58.54 40.57 -14.55
N LEU A 183 -57.25 40.83 -14.78
CA LEU A 183 -56.78 42.09 -15.35
C LEU A 183 -57.36 42.33 -16.74
N VAL A 184 -57.38 41.30 -17.60
CA VAL A 184 -58.03 41.35 -18.92
C VAL A 184 -59.50 41.74 -18.78
N LYS A 185 -60.25 41.10 -17.89
CA LYS A 185 -61.67 41.40 -17.67
C LYS A 185 -61.91 42.82 -17.14
N ASP A 186 -61.06 43.31 -16.24
CA ASP A 186 -61.17 44.67 -15.70
C ASP A 186 -60.79 45.72 -16.74
N LEU A 187 -59.80 45.43 -17.60
CA LEU A 187 -59.45 46.25 -18.75
C LEU A 187 -60.60 46.30 -19.77
N GLU A 188 -61.21 45.17 -20.11
CA GLU A 188 -62.37 45.10 -21.00
C GLU A 188 -63.50 46.00 -20.50
N LYS A 189 -63.89 45.88 -19.22
CA LYS A 189 -64.90 46.74 -18.60
C LYS A 189 -64.53 48.21 -18.64
N SER A 190 -63.27 48.54 -18.37
CA SER A 190 -62.82 49.94 -18.40
C SER A 190 -62.87 50.50 -19.82
N ILE A 191 -62.46 49.71 -20.81
CA ILE A 191 -62.50 50.09 -22.23
C ILE A 191 -63.95 50.29 -22.66
N GLU A 192 -64.86 49.38 -22.30
CA GLU A 192 -66.30 49.51 -22.60
C GLU A 192 -66.91 50.75 -21.96
N LYS A 193 -66.59 51.02 -20.68
CA LYS A 193 -67.06 52.21 -19.98
C LYS A 193 -66.56 53.49 -20.66
N THR A 194 -65.27 53.56 -20.97
CA THR A 194 -64.70 54.71 -21.70
C THR A 194 -65.32 54.85 -23.08
N LYS A 195 -65.55 53.75 -23.81
CA LYS A 195 -66.26 53.76 -25.11
C LYS A 195 -67.65 54.35 -24.97
N HIS A 196 -68.41 53.94 -23.96
CA HIS A 196 -69.74 54.47 -23.70
C HIS A 196 -69.72 55.96 -23.35
N GLU A 197 -68.83 56.39 -22.44
CA GLU A 197 -68.70 57.80 -22.06
C GLU A 197 -68.31 58.70 -23.24
N VAL A 198 -67.38 58.23 -24.09
CA VAL A 198 -66.99 58.95 -25.32
C VAL A 198 -68.16 59.03 -26.29
N ASN A 199 -68.93 57.95 -26.46
CA ASN A 199 -70.10 57.95 -27.34
C ASN A 199 -71.21 58.88 -26.87
N GLU A 200 -71.52 58.91 -25.57
CA GLU A 200 -72.52 59.85 -25.02
C GLU A 200 -72.07 61.31 -25.18
N LYS A 201 -70.78 61.61 -24.92
CA LYS A 201 -70.21 62.95 -25.17
C LYS A 201 -70.25 63.32 -26.65
N ASN A 202 -69.85 62.42 -27.54
CA ASN A 202 -69.90 62.64 -28.98
C ASN A 202 -71.32 62.86 -29.47
N LYS A 203 -72.30 62.12 -28.92
CA LYS A 203 -73.73 62.31 -29.23
C LYS A 203 -74.24 63.67 -28.76
N ALA A 204 -73.88 64.11 -27.55
CA ALA A 204 -74.21 65.44 -27.06
C ALA A 204 -73.62 66.55 -27.96
N ILE A 205 -72.33 66.45 -28.28
CA ILE A 205 -71.65 67.37 -29.19
C ILE A 205 -72.31 67.35 -30.59
N ALA A 206 -72.66 66.17 -31.09
CA ALA A 206 -73.35 66.02 -32.37
C ALA A 206 -74.72 66.69 -32.38
N TYR A 207 -75.49 66.60 -31.29
CA TYR A 207 -76.75 67.33 -31.15
C TYR A 207 -76.54 68.84 -31.09
N ASP A 208 -75.55 69.31 -30.34
CA ASP A 208 -75.24 70.75 -30.25
C ASP A 208 -74.79 71.31 -31.61
N ILE A 209 -73.92 70.58 -32.33
CA ILE A 209 -73.51 70.92 -33.69
C ILE A 209 -74.72 70.90 -34.63
N LYS A 210 -75.55 69.85 -34.57
CA LYS A 210 -76.74 69.74 -35.41
C LYS A 210 -77.70 70.92 -35.18
N SER A 211 -77.99 71.28 -33.93
CA SER A 211 -78.82 72.44 -33.60
C SER A 211 -78.20 73.74 -34.16
N THR A 212 -76.90 73.94 -33.96
CA THR A 212 -76.19 75.11 -34.48
C THR A 212 -76.22 75.16 -36.01
N VAL A 213 -76.06 74.00 -36.67
CA VAL A 213 -76.10 73.88 -38.14
C VAL A 213 -77.53 74.07 -38.66
N GLU A 214 -78.55 73.65 -37.94
CA GLU A 214 -79.96 73.92 -38.27
C GLU A 214 -80.25 75.42 -38.19
N ASP A 215 -79.84 76.09 -37.11
CA ASP A 215 -79.93 77.55 -36.98
C ASP A 215 -79.18 78.28 -38.12
N MET A 216 -77.97 77.81 -38.46
CA MET A 216 -77.20 78.34 -39.58
C MET A 216 -77.90 78.08 -40.93
N ASN A 217 -78.47 76.89 -41.14
CA ASN A 217 -79.20 76.56 -42.36
C ASN A 217 -80.45 77.43 -42.50
N ASP A 218 -81.15 77.75 -41.41
CA ASP A 218 -82.29 78.67 -41.42
C ASP A 218 -81.86 80.10 -41.75
N GLN A 219 -80.74 80.58 -41.21
CA GLN A 219 -80.16 81.87 -41.59
C GLN A 219 -79.72 81.90 -43.07
N ILE A 220 -79.09 80.83 -43.56
CA ILE A 220 -78.70 80.67 -44.96
C ILE A 220 -79.95 80.64 -45.83
N ARG A 221 -81.02 79.94 -45.43
CA ARG A 221 -82.29 79.91 -46.16
C ARG A 221 -82.93 81.29 -46.22
N ASN A 222 -82.99 82.02 -45.12
CA ASN A 222 -83.54 83.39 -45.10
C ASN A 222 -82.71 84.34 -45.99
N THR A 223 -81.39 84.29 -45.88
CA THR A 223 -80.46 85.10 -46.69
C THR A 223 -80.50 84.72 -48.17
N SER A 224 -80.55 83.42 -48.50
CA SER A 224 -80.66 82.93 -49.87
C SER A 224 -82.01 83.23 -50.48
N THR A 225 -83.11 83.21 -49.71
CA THR A 225 -84.43 83.65 -50.15
C THR A 225 -84.42 85.14 -50.48
N LEU A 226 -83.80 85.96 -49.62
CA LEU A 226 -83.56 87.38 -49.91
C LEU A 226 -82.71 87.56 -51.18
N LYS A 227 -81.62 86.79 -51.34
CA LYS A 227 -80.78 86.81 -52.55
C LYS A 227 -81.52 86.30 -53.79
N MET A 228 -82.45 85.36 -53.66
CA MET A 228 -83.24 84.81 -54.77
C MET A 228 -84.34 85.78 -55.21
N ILE A 229 -84.91 86.55 -54.27
CA ILE A 229 -85.78 87.69 -54.56
C ILE A 229 -84.99 88.79 -55.28
N LEU A 230 -83.73 89.02 -54.89
CA LEU A 230 -82.86 90.07 -55.46
C LEU A 230 -82.08 89.64 -56.72
N ASN A 231 -81.89 88.34 -56.97
CA ASN A 231 -81.06 87.81 -58.07
C ASN A 231 -81.59 86.43 -58.51
N LYS A 232 -81.92 86.26 -59.80
CA LYS A 232 -82.79 85.18 -60.34
C LYS A 232 -82.21 83.74 -60.34
N ASN A 233 -81.11 83.45 -59.65
CA ASN A 233 -80.51 82.12 -59.64
C ASN A 233 -80.81 81.37 -58.33
N LYS A 234 -81.39 80.17 -58.44
CA LYS A 234 -81.66 79.30 -57.28
C LYS A 234 -80.35 78.76 -56.72
N ILE A 235 -80.06 79.06 -55.45
CA ILE A 235 -78.91 78.54 -54.73
C ILE A 235 -79.44 77.69 -53.56
N ASN A 236 -79.25 76.38 -53.63
CA ASN A 236 -79.53 75.46 -52.51
C ASN A 236 -78.23 75.22 -51.74
N LEU A 237 -78.09 75.86 -50.58
CA LEU A 237 -76.98 75.64 -49.66
C LEU A 237 -77.55 74.96 -48.41
N ARG A 238 -77.12 73.72 -48.17
CA ARG A 238 -77.38 73.00 -46.93
C ARG A 238 -76.11 72.30 -46.50
N VAL A 239 -75.78 72.40 -45.21
CA VAL A 239 -74.69 71.63 -44.61
C VAL A 239 -75.22 70.25 -44.20
N PRO A 240 -74.63 69.14 -44.67
CA PRO A 240 -75.02 67.79 -44.27
C PRO A 240 -74.57 67.47 -42.83
N THR A 241 -75.42 66.75 -42.08
CA THR A 241 -75.20 66.41 -40.66
C THR A 241 -75.26 64.91 -40.37
N ASP A 242 -75.39 64.08 -41.41
CA ASP A 242 -75.78 62.66 -41.27
C ASP A 242 -74.68 61.78 -40.63
N ASP A 243 -73.42 62.18 -40.75
CA ASP A 243 -72.29 61.45 -40.17
C ASP A 243 -72.04 61.74 -38.68
N LEU A 244 -72.68 62.76 -38.11
CA LEU A 244 -72.40 63.22 -36.74
C LEU A 244 -72.88 62.24 -35.65
N LEU A 245 -73.81 61.33 -35.98
CA LEU A 245 -74.41 60.40 -35.01
C LEU A 245 -73.81 58.98 -35.05
N LYS A 246 -72.73 58.76 -35.82
CA LYS A 246 -72.08 57.44 -35.85
C LYS A 246 -71.37 57.16 -34.53
N PRO A 247 -71.54 55.96 -33.96
CA PRO A 247 -70.81 55.56 -32.76
C PRO A 247 -69.30 55.47 -33.06
N PHE A 248 -68.50 55.85 -32.07
CA PHE A 248 -67.06 55.69 -32.05
C PHE A 248 -66.69 54.22 -31.78
N ASP A 249 -65.80 53.70 -32.63
CA ASP A 249 -65.14 52.40 -32.48
C ASP A 249 -63.62 52.62 -32.41
N PHE A 250 -62.94 51.82 -31.58
CA PHE A 250 -61.49 51.83 -31.50
C PHE A 250 -60.90 51.12 -32.73
N ASP A 251 -59.87 51.70 -33.33
CA ASP A 251 -59.18 51.18 -34.51
C ASP A 251 -58.10 50.13 -34.18
N PHE A 252 -58.30 49.37 -33.09
CA PHE A 252 -57.40 48.28 -32.71
C PHE A 252 -58.19 47.09 -32.14
N ASP A 253 -57.72 45.88 -32.44
CA ASP A 253 -58.34 44.65 -31.97
C ASP A 253 -58.00 44.41 -30.48
N VAL A 254 -58.99 44.72 -29.64
CA VAL A 254 -58.93 44.53 -28.18
C VAL A 254 -58.68 43.06 -27.83
N GLN A 255 -59.16 42.10 -28.64
CA GLN A 255 -58.96 40.67 -28.37
C GLN A 255 -57.53 40.24 -28.66
N GLN A 256 -56.89 40.80 -29.69
CA GLN A 256 -55.50 40.49 -30.02
C GLN A 256 -54.51 41.03 -28.98
N LEU A 257 -54.80 42.21 -28.40
CA LEU A 257 -53.99 42.78 -27.32
C LEU A 257 -54.04 41.95 -26.02
N LEU A 258 -55.18 41.34 -25.73
CA LEU A 258 -55.46 40.66 -24.46
C LEU A 258 -55.22 39.13 -24.50
N SER A 259 -55.11 38.52 -25.68
CA SER A 259 -55.02 37.06 -25.86
C SER A 259 -53.60 36.46 -25.82
N GLY A 260 -52.55 37.29 -25.85
CA GLY A 260 -51.16 36.82 -26.00
C GLY A 260 -50.39 36.49 -24.71
N GLN A 261 -51.01 36.46 -23.53
CA GLN A 261 -50.30 36.41 -22.23
C GLN A 261 -50.50 35.12 -21.43
N ALA A 262 -50.49 33.95 -22.08
CA ALA A 262 -50.32 32.69 -21.37
C ALA A 262 -48.83 32.41 -21.18
N LEU A 263 -48.38 32.33 -19.92
CA LEU A 263 -46.98 32.06 -19.60
C LEU A 263 -46.72 30.55 -19.58
N GLU A 264 -45.82 30.07 -20.43
CA GLU A 264 -45.29 28.70 -20.40
C GLU A 264 -43.93 28.69 -19.69
N LEU A 265 -43.87 28.14 -18.47
CA LEU A 265 -42.63 27.99 -17.70
C LEU A 265 -42.24 26.51 -17.63
N ASP A 266 -41.28 26.05 -18.43
CA ASP A 266 -40.84 24.64 -18.38
C ASP A 266 -39.80 24.42 -17.28
N ALA A 267 -40.14 23.58 -16.31
CA ALA A 267 -39.27 23.24 -15.19
C ALA A 267 -38.05 22.40 -15.61
N ALA A 268 -38.14 21.67 -16.73
CA ALA A 268 -37.06 20.82 -17.22
C ALA A 268 -35.86 21.62 -17.73
N GLU A 269 -36.11 22.81 -18.29
CA GLU A 269 -35.06 23.68 -18.84
C GLU A 269 -34.28 24.39 -17.71
N ILE A 270 -34.98 24.85 -16.67
CA ILE A 270 -34.37 25.50 -15.50
C ILE A 270 -33.41 24.57 -14.75
N LEU A 271 -33.68 23.26 -14.69
CA LEU A 271 -32.90 22.31 -13.90
C LEU A 271 -31.68 21.74 -14.62
N LYS A 272 -31.66 21.73 -15.95
CA LYS A 272 -30.52 21.27 -16.75
C LYS A 272 -29.25 22.08 -16.48
N GLU A 273 -29.41 23.34 -16.08
CA GLU A 273 -28.34 24.28 -15.79
C GLU A 273 -27.79 24.14 -14.35
N VAL A 274 -28.53 23.47 -13.45
CA VAL A 274 -28.22 23.42 -12.01
C VAL A 274 -27.74 22.04 -11.54
N MET A 275 -27.87 20.96 -12.33
CA MET A 275 -27.47 19.62 -11.89
C MET A 275 -25.94 19.41 -11.91
N PRO A 276 -25.33 18.97 -10.79
CA PRO A 276 -23.91 18.60 -10.74
C PRO A 276 -23.63 17.30 -11.50
N LYS A 277 -22.46 17.22 -12.16
CA LYS A 277 -22.00 16.01 -12.87
C LYS A 277 -21.64 14.88 -11.89
N LEU A 278 -21.94 13.64 -12.27
CA LEU A 278 -21.62 12.45 -11.45
C LEU A 278 -20.10 12.29 -11.23
N PRO A 279 -19.64 11.95 -10.01
CA PRO A 279 -18.26 11.55 -9.75
C PRO A 279 -17.90 10.21 -10.40
N GLU A 280 -16.62 10.00 -10.70
CA GLU A 280 -16.12 8.71 -11.20
C GLU A 280 -16.17 7.60 -10.13
N PRO A 281 -16.42 6.34 -10.51
CA PRO A 281 -16.46 5.21 -9.57
C PRO A 281 -15.07 4.85 -9.04
N PHE A 282 -15.01 4.44 -7.76
CA PHE A 282 -13.77 4.07 -7.08
C PHE A 282 -13.18 2.73 -7.52
N SER A 283 -13.90 1.95 -8.33
CA SER A 283 -13.43 0.69 -8.90
C SER A 283 -12.16 0.85 -9.75
N LYS A 284 -11.87 2.05 -10.27
CA LYS A 284 -10.61 2.37 -10.95
C LYS A 284 -9.36 2.31 -10.05
N TYR A 285 -9.53 2.40 -8.73
CA TYR A 285 -8.42 2.44 -7.77
C TYR A 285 -8.17 1.10 -7.08
N ILE A 286 -8.89 0.05 -7.48
CA ILE A 286 -8.67 -1.30 -6.99
C ILE A 286 -7.72 -1.99 -7.98
N ASP A 287 -6.42 -1.88 -7.73
CA ASP A 287 -5.46 -2.85 -8.30
C ASP A 287 -5.75 -4.19 -7.64
N THR A 288 -6.57 -5.00 -8.29
CA THR A 288 -6.67 -6.42 -7.98
C THR A 288 -5.42 -7.09 -8.51
N LEU A 289 -4.61 -7.67 -7.62
CA LEU A 289 -3.52 -8.61 -7.98
C LEU A 289 -4.02 -9.86 -8.75
N ASP A 290 -5.32 -9.93 -9.07
CA ASP A 290 -5.96 -10.95 -9.90
C ASP A 290 -5.83 -10.67 -11.41
N GLU A 291 -5.22 -9.56 -11.83
CA GLU A 291 -4.70 -9.47 -13.20
C GLU A 291 -3.52 -10.42 -13.30
N GLU A 292 -3.77 -11.59 -13.89
CA GLU A 292 -2.84 -12.68 -14.25
C GLU A 292 -1.37 -12.27 -14.42
N GLU A 293 -0.65 -11.99 -13.32
CA GLU A 293 0.81 -12.06 -13.29
C GLU A 293 1.13 -13.55 -13.34
N SER A 294 1.24 -14.06 -14.58
CA SER A 294 1.92 -15.31 -14.87
C SER A 294 3.17 -15.39 -13.99
N PRO A 295 3.37 -16.47 -13.20
CA PRO A 295 4.52 -16.55 -12.31
C PRO A 295 5.77 -16.41 -13.15
N GLU A 296 6.50 -15.30 -12.96
CA GLU A 296 7.80 -15.10 -13.60
C GLU A 296 8.71 -16.23 -13.15
N THR A 297 8.93 -17.19 -14.06
CA THR A 297 9.86 -18.29 -13.83
C THR A 297 11.25 -17.77 -14.19
N ILE A 298 12.12 -17.69 -13.20
CA ILE A 298 13.52 -17.36 -13.40
C ILE A 298 14.18 -18.55 -14.11
N GLU A 299 14.39 -18.45 -15.42
CA GLU A 299 15.23 -19.41 -16.16
C GLU A 299 16.70 -19.23 -15.74
N VAL A 300 17.18 -20.12 -14.87
CA VAL A 300 18.61 -20.23 -14.56
C VAL A 300 19.29 -20.92 -15.74
N SER A 301 19.83 -20.14 -16.67
CA SER A 301 20.68 -20.67 -17.73
C SER A 301 21.97 -21.23 -17.13
N SER A 302 22.08 -22.55 -17.06
CA SER A 302 23.33 -23.24 -16.75
C SER A 302 24.21 -23.23 -17.99
N LYS A 303 25.04 -22.19 -18.15
CA LYS A 303 26.17 -22.26 -19.06
C LYS A 303 27.17 -23.29 -18.51
N LYS A 304 27.15 -24.49 -19.09
CA LYS A 304 28.37 -25.31 -19.20
C LYS A 304 29.16 -24.72 -20.37
N GLU A 305 30.28 -24.09 -20.07
CA GLU A 305 31.33 -23.87 -21.06
C GLU A 305 32.37 -24.99 -20.87
N GLU A 306 32.73 -25.60 -22.00
CA GLU A 306 33.69 -26.70 -22.19
C GLU A 306 35.14 -26.30 -21.86
#